data_AF-A0A964HJH6-F1
#
_entry.id   AF-A0A964HJH6-F1
#
_cell.length_a   1.000
_cell.length_b   1.000
_cell.length_c   1.000
_cell.angle_alpha   90.00
_cell.angle_beta   90.00
_cell.angle_gamma   90.00
#
_symmetry.space_group_name_H-M   'P 1'
#
loop_
_entity.id
_entity.type
_entity.pdbx_description
1 polymer ?
#
loop_
_entity_poly.entity_id
_entity_poly.type
_entity_poly.pdbx_seq_one_letter_code
_entity_poly.pdbx_strand_id
1 'polypeptide(L)'
;MPKSGTETRRAILIAASQIVQDEGVERLTLEATAKRAGISKGGLLYHFPNKEALIVEMVRDYLDRFSSDLAEAAASEAEGAPGRWTRAYVATTFEDHQR
;
A
#
# COMPACT_ATOMS: atom_id res chain seq x y z
N MET A 1 -5.90 19.94 -13.58
CA MET A 1 -7.11 19.85 -12.72
C MET A 1 -6.63 19.52 -11.31
N PRO A 2 -7.19 20.10 -10.23
CA PRO A 2 -6.83 19.71 -8.87
C PRO A 2 -7.21 18.24 -8.64
N LYS A 3 -6.30 17.45 -8.06
CA LYS A 3 -6.56 16.05 -7.70
C LYS A 3 -7.72 16.01 -6.70
N SER A 4 -8.62 15.03 -6.84
CA SER A 4 -9.68 14.83 -5.83
C SER A 4 -9.07 14.48 -4.47
N GLY A 5 -9.80 14.70 -3.37
CA GLY A 5 -9.32 14.35 -2.02
C GLY A 5 -8.93 12.86 -1.90
N THR A 6 -9.67 11.98 -2.57
CA THR A 6 -9.38 10.55 -2.63
C THR A 6 -8.12 10.23 -3.44
N GLU A 7 -7.92 10.91 -4.57
CA GLU A 7 -6.73 10.74 -5.39
C GLU A 7 -5.46 11.24 -4.68
N THR A 8 -5.57 12.35 -3.96
CA THR A 8 -4.49 12.87 -3.12
C THR A 8 -4.16 11.91 -1.98
N ARG A 9 -5.18 11.39 -1.29
CA ARG A 9 -4.99 10.38 -0.24
C ARG A 9 -4.26 9.14 -0.76
N ARG A 10 -4.64 8.63 -1.92
CA ARG A 10 -3.97 7.49 -2.57
C ARG A 10 -2.51 7.80 -2.93
N ALA A 11 -2.25 9.00 -3.47
CA ALA A 11 -0.89 9.41 -3.81
C ALA A 11 0.02 9.49 -2.57
N ILE A 12 -0.51 9.93 -1.43
CA ILE A 12 0.23 9.94 -0.16
C ILE A 12 0.58 8.52 0.29
N LEU A 13 -0.36 7.57 0.24
CA LEU A 13 -0.12 6.18 0.61
C LEU A 13 0.93 5.52 -0.29
N ILE A 14 0.86 5.75 -1.61
CA ILE A 14 1.86 5.25 -2.56
C ILE A 14 3.25 5.82 -2.23
N ALA A 15 3.35 7.13 -2.01
CA ALA A 15 4.62 7.76 -1.66
C ALA A 15 5.19 7.22 -0.34
N ALA A 16 4.35 6.99 0.66
CA ALA A 16 4.75 6.39 1.94
C ALA A 16 5.28 4.96 1.74
N SER A 17 4.55 4.11 1.02
CA SER A 17 4.97 2.73 0.72
C SER A 17 6.31 2.70 -0.01
N GLN A 18 6.51 3.55 -1.00
CA GLN A 18 7.77 3.59 -1.74
C GLN A 18 8.95 4.05 -0.85
N ILE A 19 8.75 5.02 0.05
CA ILE A 19 9.82 5.40 1.01
C ILE A 19 10.20 4.20 1.88
N VAL A 20 9.20 3.46 2.37
CA VAL A 20 9.45 2.29 3.22
C VAL A 20 10.14 1.17 2.45
N GLN A 21 9.75 0.92 1.21
CA GLN A 21 10.37 -0.09 0.33
C GLN A 21 11.81 0.27 -0.04
N ASP A 22 12.06 1.52 -0.43
CA ASP A 22 13.36 1.96 -0.94
C ASP A 22 14.36 2.27 0.17
N GLU A 23 13.88 2.86 1.27
CA GLU A 23 14.73 3.53 2.27
C GLU A 23 14.49 3.04 3.72
N GLY A 24 13.48 2.20 3.94
CA GLY A 24 13.07 1.69 5.25
C GLY A 24 12.18 2.63 6.06
N VAL A 25 11.49 2.06 7.06
CA VAL A 25 10.49 2.77 7.90
C VAL A 25 11.07 3.94 8.72
N GLU A 26 12.36 3.91 9.00
CA GLU A 26 13.08 4.98 9.70
C GLU A 26 13.08 6.28 8.89
N ARG A 27 13.07 6.18 7.55
CA ARG A 27 13.03 7.34 6.65
C ARG A 27 11.63 7.87 6.40
N LEU A 28 10.60 7.14 6.81
CA LEU A 28 9.22 7.60 6.69
C LEU A 28 8.95 8.77 7.63
N THR A 29 8.79 9.97 7.07
CA THR A 29 8.35 11.17 7.79
C THR A 29 7.22 11.84 7.01
N LEU A 30 6.38 12.61 7.70
CA LEU A 30 5.31 13.38 7.04
C LEU A 30 5.87 14.35 5.98
N GLU A 31 7.06 14.89 6.23
CA GLU A 31 7.71 15.81 5.30
C GLU A 31 8.29 15.10 4.07
N ALA A 32 9.01 13.98 4.27
CA ALA A 32 9.51 13.16 3.17
C ALA A 32 8.35 12.63 2.30
N THR A 33 7.27 12.20 2.94
CA THR A 33 6.06 11.71 2.25
C THR A 33 5.39 12.82 1.46
N ALA A 34 5.17 14.00 2.05
CA ALA A 34 4.56 15.14 1.36
C ALA A 34 5.40 15.56 0.14
N LYS A 35 6.73 15.63 0.31
CA LYS A 35 7.67 15.92 -0.77
C LYS A 35 7.57 14.90 -1.90
N ARG A 36 7.59 13.61 -1.60
CA ARG A 36 7.50 12.53 -2.62
C ARG A 36 6.12 12.50 -3.29
N ALA A 37 5.04 12.76 -2.56
CA ALA A 37 3.69 12.85 -3.10
C ALA A 37 3.42 14.13 -3.92
N GLY A 38 4.33 15.11 -3.89
CA GLY A 38 4.19 16.38 -4.62
C GLY A 38 3.13 17.31 -4.00
N ILE A 39 2.95 17.27 -2.68
CA ILE A 39 1.96 18.08 -1.95
C ILE A 39 2.60 18.84 -0.78
N SER A 40 1.89 19.82 -0.23
CA SER A 40 2.34 20.52 0.97
C SER A 40 2.17 19.65 2.22
N LYS A 41 2.98 19.91 3.26
CA LYS A 41 2.84 19.26 4.58
C LYS A 41 1.46 19.49 5.20
N GLY A 42 0.88 20.69 5.03
CA GLY A 42 -0.49 20.98 5.46
C GLY A 42 -1.55 20.17 4.70
N GLY A 43 -1.36 19.99 3.39
CA GLY A 43 -2.23 19.12 2.58
C GLY A 43 -2.14 17.66 2.99
N LEU A 44 -0.96 17.17 3.36
CA LEU A 44 -0.81 15.83 3.92
C LEU A 44 -1.51 15.69 5.27
N LEU A 45 -1.32 16.66 6.17
CA LEU A 45 -1.91 16.65 7.52
C LEU A 45 -3.45 16.67 7.51
N TYR A 46 -4.06 17.23 6.46
CA TYR A 46 -5.50 17.14 6.24
C TYR A 46 -5.98 15.67 6.08
N HIS A 47 -5.16 14.80 5.48
CA HIS A 47 -5.49 13.39 5.28
C HIS A 47 -4.96 12.48 6.40
N PHE A 48 -3.76 12.77 6.93
CA PHE A 48 -3.09 11.96 7.94
C PHE A 48 -2.50 12.85 9.03
N PRO A 49 -3.10 12.89 10.23
CA PRO A 49 -2.73 13.85 11.27
C PRO A 49 -1.35 13.60 11.89
N ASN A 50 -0.81 12.38 11.78
CA ASN A 50 0.50 12.00 12.32
C ASN A 50 1.11 10.81 11.54
N LYS A 51 2.37 10.47 11.85
CA LYS A 51 3.11 9.39 11.19
C LYS A 51 2.44 8.03 11.44
N GLU A 52 1.90 7.81 12.62
CA GLU A 52 1.25 6.57 13.03
C GLU A 52 -0.02 6.31 12.20
N ALA A 53 -0.87 7.32 12.03
CA ALA A 53 -2.07 7.23 11.19
C ALA A 53 -1.73 6.95 9.72
N LEU A 54 -0.64 7.56 9.22
CA LEU A 54 -0.13 7.26 7.88
C LEU A 54 0.32 5.80 7.76
N ILE A 55 1.09 5.29 8.73
CA ILE A 55 1.56 3.89 8.73
C ILE A 55 0.39 2.91 8.78
N VAL A 56 -0.58 3.13 9.68
CA VAL A 56 -1.74 2.25 9.82
C VAL A 56 -2.52 2.15 8.51
N GLU A 57 -2.76 3.27 7.86
CA GLU A 57 -3.51 3.29 6.60
C GLU A 57 -2.72 2.77 5.41
N MET A 58 -1.39 2.97 5.40
CA MET A 58 -0.49 2.38 4.41
C MET A 58 -0.47 0.85 4.53
N VAL A 59 -0.41 0.31 5.75
CA VAL A 59 -0.48 -1.14 5.98
C VAL A 59 -1.85 -1.70 5.63
N ARG A 60 -2.94 -0.98 5.95
CA ARG A 60 -4.30 -1.37 5.53
C ARG A 60 -4.44 -1.45 4.02
N ASP A 61 -4.03 -0.40 3.30
CA ASP A 61 -4.06 -0.39 1.82
C ASP A 61 -3.20 -1.52 1.22
N TYR A 62 -2.05 -1.85 1.82
CA TYR A 62 -1.25 -3.01 1.42
C TYR A 62 -2.00 -4.34 1.65
N LEU A 63 -2.56 -4.56 2.85
CA LEU A 63 -3.26 -5.79 3.19
C LEU A 63 -4.53 -6.00 2.36
N ASP A 64 -5.24 -4.92 2.04
CA ASP A 64 -6.43 -4.97 1.19
C ASP A 64 -6.08 -5.42 -0.23
N ARG A 65 -5.00 -4.88 -0.80
CA ARG A 65 -4.48 -5.31 -2.12
C ARG A 65 -3.99 -6.75 -2.08
N PHE A 66 -3.19 -7.10 -1.09
CA PHE A 66 -2.71 -8.47 -0.90
C PHE A 66 -3.86 -9.47 -0.79
N SER A 67 -4.92 -9.12 -0.05
CA SER A 67 -6.11 -9.98 0.11
C SER A 67 -6.88 -10.14 -1.20
N SER A 68 -6.97 -9.06 -2.01
CA SER A 68 -7.57 -9.10 -3.34
C SER A 68 -6.79 -10.01 -4.28
N ASP A 69 -5.47 -9.84 -4.35
CA ASP A 69 -4.58 -10.61 -5.22
C ASP A 69 -4.55 -12.09 -4.81
N LEU A 70 -4.56 -12.36 -3.51
CA LEU A 70 -4.67 -13.72 -2.96
C LEU A 70 -5.99 -14.39 -3.37
N ALA A 71 -7.11 -13.66 -3.30
CA ALA A 71 -8.42 -14.18 -3.68
C ALA A 71 -8.49 -14.47 -5.19
N GLU A 72 -7.92 -13.60 -6.02
CA GLU A 72 -7.83 -13.79 -7.47
C GLU A 72 -6.96 -15.01 -7.82
N ALA A 73 -5.78 -15.13 -7.21
CA ALA A 73 -4.90 -16.28 -7.41
C ALA A 73 -5.58 -17.59 -6.98
N ALA A 74 -6.29 -17.60 -5.85
CA ALA A 74 -7.02 -18.78 -5.39
C ALA A 74 -8.22 -19.14 -6.28
N ALA A 75 -8.84 -18.15 -6.95
CA ALA A 75 -9.95 -18.35 -7.87
C ALA A 75 -9.52 -18.91 -9.24
N SER A 76 -8.22 -18.88 -9.55
CA SER A 76 -7.67 -19.52 -10.76
C SER A 76 -7.68 -21.05 -10.70
N GLU A 77 -7.91 -21.63 -9.51
CA GLU A 77 -8.01 -23.06 -9.29
C GLU A 77 -9.45 -23.51 -8.98
N ALA A 78 -9.71 -24.82 -9.11
CA ALA A 78 -11.01 -25.38 -8.78
C ALA A 78 -11.38 -25.16 -7.30
N GLU A 79 -12.65 -24.83 -7.06
CA GLU A 79 -13.17 -24.67 -5.70
C GLU A 79 -12.97 -25.96 -4.88
N GLY A 80 -12.45 -25.81 -3.67
CA GLY A 80 -12.15 -26.95 -2.78
C GLY A 80 -10.87 -27.73 -3.12
N ALA A 81 -10.11 -27.34 -4.16
CA ALA A 81 -8.83 -27.98 -4.48
C ALA A 81 -7.87 -27.97 -3.27
N PRO A 82 -7.28 -29.11 -2.88
CA PRO A 82 -6.35 -29.17 -1.76
C PRO A 82 -5.17 -28.22 -1.95
N GLY A 83 -4.92 -27.39 -0.93
CA GLY A 83 -3.79 -26.45 -0.92
C GLY A 83 -3.94 -25.20 -1.79
N ARG A 84 -5.11 -24.93 -2.38
CA ARG A 84 -5.32 -23.75 -3.25
C ARG A 84 -4.89 -22.43 -2.60
N TRP A 85 -5.23 -22.23 -1.33
CA TRP A 85 -4.89 -21.01 -0.59
C TRP A 85 -3.41 -20.93 -0.25
N THR A 86 -2.77 -22.06 0.02
CA THR A 86 -1.32 -22.10 0.28
C THR A 86 -0.54 -21.73 -0.98
N ARG A 87 -0.93 -22.28 -2.14
CA ARG A 87 -0.31 -21.92 -3.43
C ARG A 87 -0.58 -20.47 -3.80
N ALA A 88 -1.81 -19.99 -3.65
CA ALA A 88 -2.15 -18.59 -3.86
C ALA A 88 -1.30 -17.67 -2.96
N TYR A 89 -1.17 -17.99 -1.67
CA TYR A 89 -0.34 -17.19 -0.74
C TYR A 89 1.13 -17.14 -1.16
N VAL A 90 1.71 -18.28 -1.55
CA VAL A 90 3.09 -18.36 -2.06
C VAL A 90 3.21 -17.52 -3.35
N ALA A 91 2.31 -17.70 -4.32
CA ALA A 91 2.34 -16.94 -5.57
C ALA A 91 2.25 -15.42 -5.32
N THR A 92 1.24 -14.95 -4.58
CA THR A 92 1.04 -13.53 -4.27
C THR A 92 2.23 -12.92 -3.51
N THR A 93 2.84 -13.66 -2.59
CA THR A 93 3.99 -13.16 -1.81
C THR A 93 5.27 -13.05 -2.63
N PHE A 94 5.53 -13.99 -3.54
CA PHE A 94 6.78 -14.03 -4.30
C PHE A 94 6.72 -13.31 -5.65
N GLU A 95 5.52 -13.11 -6.22
CA GLU A 95 5.34 -12.32 -7.45
C GLU A 95 5.49 -10.81 -7.20
N ASP A 96 5.18 -10.33 -5.98
CA ASP A 96 5.26 -8.90 -5.61
C ASP A 96 6.71 -8.39 -5.51
N HIS A 97 7.69 -9.30 -5.36
CA HIS A 97 9.12 -8.98 -5.31
C HIS A 97 9.82 -9.00 -6.69
N GLN A 98 9.10 -9.28 -7.78
CA GLN A 98 9.66 -9.37 -9.14
C GLN A 98 9.22 -8.24 -10.10
N ARG A 99 8.49 -7.23 -9.61
CA ARG A 99 8.07 -6.04 -10.40
C ARG A 99 8.78 -4.77 -9.96
#